data_AF-A0A967H7H4-F1
#
_entry.id   AF-A0A967H7H4-F1
#
_cell.length_a   1.000
_cell.length_b   1.000
_cell.length_c   1.000
_cell.angle_alpha   90.00
_cell.angle_beta   90.00
_cell.angle_gamma   90.00
#
_symmetry.space_group_name_H-M   'P 1'
#
loop_
_entity.id
_entity.type
_entity.pdbx_description
1 polymer ?
#
loop_
_entity_poly.entity_id
_entity_poly.type
_entity_poly.pdbx_seq_one_letter_code
_entity_poly.pdbx_strand_id
1 'polypeptide(L)'
;MKATRFISDLKNINGRVTVEPEGLLATNMRVQLGESLLTVDAKLSDFTDPQLSLDVRGPSVRAQDLVFYSPTAMLRDIDGRLEINRKGLTFSPVNVRLDGGTDASVRGTIEFKRPYPVNLEVASEHALLSEVIGLWTGRSKEKKEDTGEDRSETQTKGQQTPIMISAEVKKGDLYGMKFKNASGVIKPSRKRLIIHPLDFSVGEGYCNAQVITEFQTG
;
A
#
# COMPACT_ATOMS: atom_id res chain seq x y z
N MET A 1 -17.63 2.39 7.15
CA MET A 1 -16.46 1.83 6.41
C MET A 1 -15.32 1.58 7.39
N LYS A 2 -14.64 0.42 7.34
CA LYS A 2 -13.48 0.08 8.20
C LYS A 2 -12.14 0.04 7.44
N ALA A 3 -12.15 0.40 6.15
CA ALA A 3 -10.94 0.55 5.33
C ALA A 3 -9.99 1.65 5.87
N THR A 4 -10.51 2.58 6.68
CA THR A 4 -9.81 3.66 7.39
C THR A 4 -8.81 3.21 8.46
N ARG A 5 -8.62 1.90 8.69
CA ARG A 5 -7.61 1.40 9.65
C ARG A 5 -6.19 1.31 9.07
N PHE A 6 -6.08 1.46 7.76
CA PHE A 6 -4.90 1.09 6.98
C PHE A 6 -4.36 2.24 6.13
N ILE A 7 -5.09 3.34 6.06
CA ILE A 7 -4.79 4.50 5.22
C ILE A 7 -5.16 5.71 6.08
N SER A 8 -4.35 6.77 6.03
CA SER A 8 -4.63 8.03 6.73
C SER A 8 -5.97 8.65 6.31
N ASP A 9 -6.47 9.57 7.13
CA ASP A 9 -7.70 10.28 6.80
C ASP A 9 -7.53 11.16 5.55
N LEU A 10 -8.59 11.26 4.76
CA LEU A 10 -8.70 12.23 3.68
C LEU A 10 -9.16 13.57 4.23
N LYS A 11 -8.44 14.64 3.89
CA LYS A 11 -8.70 16.01 4.33
C LYS A 11 -8.57 16.97 3.15
N ASN A 12 -9.05 18.20 3.34
CA ASN A 12 -8.86 19.30 2.40
C ASN A 12 -9.23 18.95 0.94
N ILE A 13 -10.34 18.24 0.77
CA ILE A 13 -10.89 17.87 -0.54
C ILE A 13 -11.41 19.15 -1.22
N ASN A 14 -10.76 19.57 -2.31
CA ASN A 14 -11.05 20.81 -3.02
C ASN A 14 -11.24 20.53 -4.52
N GLY A 15 -12.38 20.96 -5.06
CA GLY A 15 -12.66 20.92 -6.49
C GLY A 15 -14.15 21.08 -6.76
N ARG A 16 -14.59 20.68 -7.96
CA ARG A 16 -15.99 20.74 -8.37
C ARG A 16 -16.49 19.34 -8.72
N VAL A 17 -17.71 19.06 -8.28
CA VAL A 17 -18.43 17.84 -8.59
C VAL A 17 -19.66 18.23 -9.41
N THR A 18 -19.81 17.59 -10.56
CA THR A 18 -21.01 17.67 -11.38
C THR A 18 -21.91 16.52 -10.98
N VAL A 19 -23.15 16.84 -10.62
CA VAL A 19 -24.18 15.85 -10.29
C VAL A 19 -25.05 15.65 -11.52
N GLU A 20 -25.16 14.41 -11.98
CA GLU A 20 -26.00 14.02 -13.10
C GLU A 20 -27.05 13.02 -12.60
N PRO A 21 -28.19 12.85 -13.31
CA PRO A 21 -29.23 11.90 -12.89
C PRO A 21 -28.71 10.47 -12.67
N GLU A 22 -27.70 10.06 -13.44
CA GLU A 22 -27.13 8.71 -13.41
C GLU A 22 -25.83 8.62 -12.60
N GLY A 23 -25.35 9.70 -11.98
CA GLY A 23 -24.09 9.64 -11.26
C GLY A 23 -23.45 10.97 -10.85
N LEU A 24 -22.15 10.90 -10.57
CA LEU A 24 -21.30 12.05 -10.24
C LEU A 24 -20.03 12.02 -11.08
N LEU A 25 -19.59 13.21 -11.49
CA LEU A 25 -18.28 13.39 -12.14
C LEU A 25 -17.51 14.50 -11.44
N ALA A 26 -16.25 14.22 -11.10
CA ALA A 26 -15.33 15.21 -10.57
C ALA A 26 -13.98 15.06 -11.26
N THR A 27 -13.36 16.18 -11.60
CA THR A 27 -12.06 16.20 -12.29
C THR A 27 -11.10 17.13 -11.58
N ASN A 28 -9.82 16.77 -11.53
CA ASN A 28 -8.75 17.53 -10.89
C ASN A 28 -9.07 17.91 -9.43
N MET A 29 -9.69 16.99 -8.68
CA MET A 29 -9.94 17.17 -7.26
C MET A 29 -8.60 17.12 -6.52
N ARG A 30 -8.26 18.19 -5.79
CA ARG A 30 -7.12 18.17 -4.88
C ARG A 30 -7.54 17.55 -3.57
N VAL A 31 -6.82 16.53 -3.12
CA VAL A 31 -7.13 15.76 -1.92
C VAL A 31 -5.86 15.59 -1.11
N GLN A 32 -5.95 15.77 0.20
CA GLN A 32 -4.85 15.47 1.11
C GLN A 32 -5.11 14.14 1.80
N LEU A 33 -4.20 13.19 1.65
CA LEU A 33 -4.20 11.90 2.35
C LEU A 33 -3.13 11.96 3.46
N GLY A 34 -3.55 12.07 4.72
CA GLY A 34 -2.62 12.36 5.81
C GLY A 34 -1.89 13.68 5.56
N GLU A 35 -0.59 13.64 5.29
CA GLU A 35 0.20 14.80 4.88
C GLU A 35 0.57 14.80 3.39
N SER A 36 0.13 13.78 2.64
CA SER A 36 0.43 13.60 1.22
C SER A 36 -0.62 14.27 0.34
N LEU A 37 -0.20 15.06 -0.66
CA LEU A 37 -1.11 15.74 -1.59
C LEU A 37 -1.30 14.90 -2.86
N LEU A 38 -2.57 14.71 -3.24
CA LEU A 38 -3.00 13.94 -4.40
C LEU A 38 -3.95 14.76 -5.28
N THR A 39 -3.98 14.41 -6.55
CA THR A 39 -5.00 14.82 -7.52
C THR A 39 -5.84 13.61 -7.89
N VAL A 40 -7.15 13.75 -7.88
CA VAL A 40 -8.10 12.66 -8.10
C VAL A 40 -9.12 13.08 -9.16
N ASP A 41 -9.31 12.25 -10.17
CA ASP A 41 -10.52 12.26 -10.98
C ASP A 41 -11.45 11.18 -10.46
N ALA A 42 -12.74 11.48 -10.32
CA ALA A 42 -13.72 10.59 -9.74
C ALA A 42 -14.96 10.49 -10.62
N LYS A 43 -15.43 9.27 -10.85
CA LYS A 43 -16.71 8.99 -11.50
C LYS A 43 -17.50 8.03 -10.65
N LEU A 44 -18.68 8.44 -10.20
CA LEU A 44 -19.67 7.55 -9.61
C LEU A 44 -20.74 7.29 -10.67
N SER A 45 -20.97 6.03 -11.02
CA SER A 45 -22.10 5.64 -11.87
C SER A 45 -23.15 4.90 -11.07
N ASP A 46 -24.41 5.08 -11.47
CA ASP A 46 -25.61 4.40 -10.96
C ASP A 46 -25.79 4.51 -9.45
N PHE A 47 -26.67 5.40 -8.99
CA PHE A 47 -26.94 5.54 -7.55
C PHE A 47 -27.62 4.31 -6.91
N THR A 48 -28.19 3.39 -7.70
CA THR A 48 -28.86 2.18 -7.21
C THR A 48 -27.88 1.01 -7.03
N ASP A 49 -26.87 0.91 -7.88
CA ASP A 49 -25.70 0.03 -7.71
C ASP A 49 -24.39 0.84 -7.86
N PRO A 50 -24.02 1.62 -6.82
CA PRO A 50 -22.94 2.59 -6.92
C PRO A 50 -21.59 1.96 -7.22
N GLN A 51 -20.99 2.40 -8.33
CA GLN A 51 -19.62 2.07 -8.71
C GLN A 51 -18.80 3.36 -8.83
N LEU A 52 -17.83 3.50 -7.94
CA LEU A 52 -16.92 4.65 -7.88
C LEU A 52 -15.59 4.28 -8.53
N SER A 53 -15.28 4.92 -9.65
CA SER A 53 -13.97 4.88 -10.29
C SER A 53 -13.17 6.11 -9.91
N LEU A 54 -11.90 5.91 -9.55
CA LEU A 54 -10.96 6.95 -9.14
C LEU A 54 -9.68 6.81 -9.96
N ASP A 55 -9.26 7.87 -10.65
CA ASP A 55 -7.91 7.99 -11.19
C ASP A 55 -7.10 8.89 -10.25
N VAL A 56 -6.10 8.33 -9.58
CA VAL A 56 -5.32 8.99 -8.52
C VAL A 56 -3.91 9.23 -9.00
N ARG A 57 -3.48 10.49 -8.91
CA ARG A 57 -2.15 10.95 -9.32
C ARG A 57 -1.50 11.75 -8.21
N GLY A 58 -0.21 11.54 -7.95
CA GLY A 58 0.51 12.30 -6.92
C GLY A 58 2.02 12.19 -7.08
N PRO A 59 2.77 13.30 -6.90
CA PRO A 59 4.22 13.27 -7.05
C PRO A 59 4.91 12.45 -5.94
N SER A 60 4.32 12.44 -4.74
CA SER A 60 4.87 11.75 -3.59
C SER A 60 3.80 11.45 -2.55
N VAL A 61 3.85 10.26 -1.98
CA VAL A 61 3.05 9.84 -0.83
C VAL A 61 3.97 9.27 0.24
N ARG A 62 3.77 9.68 1.49
CA ARG A 62 4.50 9.12 2.63
C ARG A 62 4.05 7.68 2.87
N ALA A 63 4.98 6.78 3.14
CA ALA A 63 4.66 5.39 3.42
C ALA A 63 3.69 5.26 4.62
N GLN A 64 3.90 6.06 5.67
CA GLN A 64 3.01 6.12 6.84
C GLN A 64 1.59 6.65 6.59
N ASP A 65 1.37 7.35 5.48
CA ASP A 65 0.02 7.81 5.11
C ASP A 65 -0.80 6.67 4.45
N LEU A 66 -0.12 5.57 4.11
CA LEU A 66 -0.69 4.33 3.60
C LEU A 66 -0.64 3.26 4.71
N VAL A 67 -0.40 2.02 4.32
CA VAL A 67 -0.38 0.83 5.19
C VAL A 67 0.95 0.59 5.90
N PHE A 68 1.99 1.33 5.53
CA PHE A 68 3.37 1.06 5.91
C PHE A 68 3.74 1.76 7.21
N TYR A 69 4.82 1.30 7.87
CA TYR A 69 5.23 1.82 9.18
C TYR A 69 6.42 2.78 9.12
N SER A 70 7.00 2.96 7.93
CA SER A 70 8.17 3.82 7.75
C SER A 70 7.77 5.31 7.78
N PRO A 71 8.38 6.11 8.67
CA PRO A 71 8.13 7.55 8.73
C PRO A 71 8.91 8.33 7.67
N THR A 72 9.99 7.74 7.13
CA THR A 72 10.90 8.41 6.19
C THR A 72 10.71 7.94 4.76
N ALA A 73 10.15 6.75 4.52
CA ALA A 73 9.98 6.25 3.16
C ALA A 73 8.90 7.02 2.39
N MET A 74 9.22 7.31 1.14
CA MET A 74 8.35 8.00 0.19
C MET A 74 8.10 7.09 -1.01
N LEU A 75 6.84 7.04 -1.44
CA LEU A 75 6.43 6.45 -2.71
C LEU A 75 6.24 7.60 -3.70
N ARG A 76 6.98 7.57 -4.80
CA ARG A 76 7.03 8.60 -5.84
C ARG A 76 6.19 8.24 -7.03
N ASP A 77 5.77 9.29 -7.74
CA ASP A 77 5.12 9.20 -9.05
C ASP A 77 3.92 8.24 -9.04
N ILE A 78 3.07 8.39 -8.02
CA ILE A 78 1.85 7.60 -7.89
C ILE A 78 0.95 7.91 -9.08
N ASP A 79 0.66 6.88 -9.85
CA ASP A 79 -0.34 6.91 -10.91
C ASP A 79 -1.08 5.59 -10.91
N GLY A 80 -2.39 5.63 -10.65
CA GLY A 80 -3.18 4.43 -10.50
C GLY A 80 -4.66 4.66 -10.55
N ARG A 81 -5.36 3.61 -10.97
CA ARG A 81 -6.82 3.58 -11.01
C ARG A 81 -7.36 2.64 -9.95
N LEU A 82 -8.36 3.11 -9.21
CA LEU A 82 -9.09 2.34 -8.22
C LEU A 82 -10.56 2.27 -8.59
N GLU A 83 -11.16 1.10 -8.40
CA GLU A 83 -12.59 0.90 -8.53
C GLU A 83 -13.15 0.44 -7.19
N ILE A 84 -14.23 1.07 -6.75
CA ILE A 84 -14.87 0.79 -5.47
C ILE A 84 -16.34 0.49 -5.76
N ASN A 85 -16.80 -0.66 -5.30
CA ASN A 85 -18.20 -1.06 -5.38
C ASN A 85 -18.63 -1.69 -4.05
N ARG A 86 -19.85 -2.25 -4.01
CA ARG A 86 -20.40 -2.87 -2.81
C ARG A 86 -19.56 -4.05 -2.28
N LYS A 87 -18.84 -4.78 -3.15
CA LYS A 87 -18.06 -5.97 -2.77
C LYS A 87 -16.71 -5.59 -2.17
N GLY A 88 -16.09 -4.53 -2.69
CA GLY A 88 -14.75 -4.16 -2.30
C GLY A 88 -14.14 -3.07 -3.16
N LEU A 89 -12.82 -3.00 -3.08
CA LEU A 89 -11.95 -2.14 -3.86
C LEU A 89 -11.06 -3.01 -4.76
N THR A 90 -10.89 -2.58 -6.00
CA THR A 90 -9.95 -3.18 -6.97
C THR A 90 -8.93 -2.12 -7.38
N PHE A 91 -7.66 -2.50 -7.38
CA PHE A 91 -6.57 -1.71 -7.94
C PHE A 91 -6.29 -2.21 -9.36
N SER A 92 -6.54 -1.35 -10.35
CA SER A 92 -5.85 -1.47 -11.64
C SER A 92 -4.40 -1.04 -11.43
N PRO A 93 -3.42 -1.58 -12.19
CA PRO A 93 -1.99 -1.38 -11.94
C PRO A 93 -1.66 0.05 -11.51
N VAL A 94 -1.20 0.18 -10.26
CA VAL A 94 -0.71 1.41 -9.66
C VAL A 94 0.80 1.39 -9.74
N ASN A 95 1.35 2.30 -10.51
CA ASN A 95 2.80 2.41 -10.66
C ASN A 95 3.35 3.28 -9.54
N VAL A 96 4.44 2.82 -8.92
CA VAL A 96 5.12 3.51 -7.83
C VAL A 96 6.63 3.37 -7.97
N ARG A 97 7.37 4.37 -7.51
CA ARG A 97 8.84 4.31 -7.38
C ARG A 97 9.26 4.58 -5.94
N LEU A 98 10.21 3.82 -5.41
CA LEU A 98 10.87 4.09 -4.14
C LEU A 98 12.19 4.85 -4.38
N ASP A 99 12.66 5.60 -3.39
CA ASP A 99 13.77 6.55 -3.53
C ASP A 99 15.13 5.87 -3.83
N GLY A 100 15.33 4.61 -3.45
CA GLY A 100 16.51 3.81 -3.78
C GLY A 100 16.47 3.18 -5.18
N GLY A 101 15.42 3.42 -5.96
CA GLY A 101 15.34 3.00 -7.37
C GLY A 101 14.55 1.72 -7.60
N THR A 102 13.80 1.23 -6.61
CA THR A 102 12.79 0.19 -6.85
C THR A 102 11.59 0.76 -7.60
N ASP A 103 11.31 0.24 -8.80
CA ASP A 103 10.07 0.47 -9.53
C ASP A 103 9.10 -0.69 -9.32
N ALA A 104 7.81 -0.40 -9.13
CA ALA A 104 6.82 -1.46 -8.93
C ALA A 104 5.46 -1.07 -9.52
N SER A 105 4.79 -2.06 -10.09
CA SER A 105 3.39 -2.02 -10.47
C SER A 105 2.59 -2.89 -9.51
N VAL A 106 1.62 -2.30 -8.82
CA VAL A 106 0.79 -2.98 -7.82
C VAL A 106 -0.65 -3.09 -8.32
N ARG A 107 -1.21 -4.30 -8.31
CA ARG A 107 -2.63 -4.55 -8.59
C ARG A 107 -3.21 -5.44 -7.50
N GLY A 108 -4.54 -5.54 -7.42
CA GLY A 108 -5.16 -6.45 -6.46
C GLY A 108 -6.51 -5.99 -5.96
N THR A 109 -6.95 -6.56 -4.84
CA THR A 109 -8.28 -6.33 -4.28
C THR A 109 -8.28 -6.22 -2.75
N ILE A 110 -9.26 -5.49 -2.25
CA ILE A 110 -9.62 -5.43 -0.82
C ILE A 110 -11.11 -5.71 -0.71
N GLU A 111 -11.49 -6.77 -0.02
CA GLU A 111 -12.91 -7.07 0.18
C GLU A 111 -13.50 -6.32 1.38
N PHE A 112 -14.75 -5.89 1.26
CA PHE A 112 -15.49 -5.24 2.35
C PHE A 112 -16.25 -6.23 3.26
N LYS A 113 -16.13 -7.53 3.01
CA LYS A 113 -16.67 -8.58 3.87
C LYS A 113 -15.60 -9.07 4.83
N ARG A 114 -15.93 -9.21 6.13
CA ARG A 114 -15.00 -9.77 7.14
C ARG A 114 -14.48 -11.14 6.67
N PRO A 115 -13.17 -11.43 6.81
CA PRO A 115 -12.15 -10.69 7.58
C PRO A 115 -11.48 -9.51 6.85
N TYR A 116 -12.07 -9.03 5.75
CA TYR A 116 -11.58 -7.95 4.89
C TYR A 116 -10.29 -8.31 4.14
N PRO A 117 -10.18 -9.50 3.53
CA PRO A 117 -8.94 -9.94 2.89
C PRO A 117 -8.38 -8.90 1.91
N VAL A 118 -7.05 -8.76 1.96
CA VAL A 118 -6.27 -7.92 1.06
C VAL A 118 -5.36 -8.82 0.25
N ASN A 119 -5.55 -8.85 -1.07
CA ASN A 119 -4.73 -9.62 -2.00
C ASN A 119 -4.10 -8.66 -2.98
N LEU A 120 -2.77 -8.55 -2.95
CA LEU A 120 -2.02 -7.68 -3.85
C LEU A 120 -1.05 -8.53 -4.66
N GLU A 121 -0.82 -8.10 -5.89
CA GLU A 121 0.21 -8.61 -6.79
C GLU A 121 1.12 -7.45 -7.15
N VAL A 122 2.42 -7.66 -7.00
CA VAL A 122 3.46 -6.68 -7.27
C VAL A 122 4.35 -7.24 -8.37
N ALA A 123 4.55 -6.47 -9.43
CA ALA A 123 5.52 -6.77 -10.48
C ALA A 123 6.57 -5.65 -10.53
N SER A 124 7.83 -6.02 -10.72
CA SER A 124 8.95 -5.07 -10.75
C SER A 124 10.02 -5.52 -11.74
N GLU A 125 10.57 -4.57 -12.51
CA GLU A 125 11.76 -4.84 -13.33
C GLU A 125 13.02 -4.90 -12.45
N HIS A 126 13.11 -3.96 -11.50
CA HIS A 126 14.20 -3.86 -10.55
C HIS A 126 13.72 -3.55 -9.13
N ALA A 127 14.13 -4.37 -8.15
CA ALA A 127 13.84 -4.10 -6.75
C ALA A 127 15.05 -4.25 -5.82
N LEU A 128 15.15 -3.33 -4.87
CA LEU A 128 16.01 -3.44 -3.70
C LEU A 128 15.17 -3.99 -2.54
N LEU A 129 15.43 -5.24 -2.12
CA LEU A 129 14.64 -5.87 -1.05
C LEU A 129 14.81 -5.15 0.29
N SER A 130 15.95 -4.49 0.51
CA SER A 130 16.18 -3.63 1.67
C SER A 130 15.19 -2.46 1.74
N GLU A 131 14.82 -1.85 0.60
CA GLU A 131 13.79 -0.79 0.57
C GLU A 131 12.40 -1.33 0.88
N VAL A 132 12.05 -2.46 0.28
CA VAL A 132 10.73 -3.10 0.48
C VAL A 132 10.54 -3.52 1.93
N ILE A 133 11.58 -4.07 2.56
CA ILE A 133 11.59 -4.37 4.00
C ILE A 133 11.53 -3.06 4.81
N GLY A 134 12.29 -2.04 4.36
CA GLY A 134 12.36 -0.70 4.92
C GLY A 134 11.00 -0.01 5.08
N LEU A 135 10.05 -0.27 4.19
CA LEU A 135 8.67 0.21 4.31
C LEU A 135 8.00 -0.21 5.63
N TRP A 136 8.35 -1.38 6.15
CA TRP A 136 7.75 -1.95 7.36
C TRP A 136 8.62 -1.77 8.61
N THR A 137 9.92 -1.53 8.43
CA THR A 137 10.89 -1.37 9.52
C THR A 137 11.25 0.10 9.68
N GLY A 138 10.48 0.84 10.48
CA GLY A 138 10.77 2.27 10.65
C GLY A 138 10.16 2.95 11.87
N ARG A 139 9.57 2.25 12.85
CA ARG A 139 9.09 2.90 14.08
C ARG A 139 10.25 3.67 14.73
N SER A 140 10.26 4.99 14.59
CA SER A 140 11.35 5.82 15.09
C SER A 140 11.37 5.75 16.61
N LYS A 141 12.57 5.57 17.16
CA LYS A 141 12.87 5.78 18.58
C LYS A 141 13.08 7.27 18.86
N GLU A 142 12.23 8.13 18.31
CA GLU A 142 12.26 9.54 18.68
C GLU A 142 11.39 9.71 19.92
N LYS A 143 12.04 10.19 21.00
CA LYS A 143 11.45 10.52 22.29
C LYS A 143 10.11 11.24 22.08
N LYS A 144 9.02 10.61 22.50
CA LYS A 144 7.78 11.33 22.81
C LYS A 144 8.02 12.17 24.06
N GLU A 145 8.26 13.46 23.88
CA GLU A 145 7.69 14.43 24.80
C GLU A 145 6.21 14.56 24.48
N ASP A 146 5.42 14.53 25.55
CA ASP A 146 3.96 14.52 25.57
C ASP A 146 3.35 15.64 24.72
N THR A 147 2.56 15.25 23.73
CA THR A 147 1.24 15.86 23.50
C THR A 147 0.26 14.72 23.26
N GLY A 148 -0.58 14.49 24.27
CA GLY A 148 -1.52 13.40 24.33
C GLY A 148 -2.52 13.42 23.18
N GLU A 149 -2.48 12.36 22.38
CA GLU A 149 -3.68 11.66 21.94
C GLU A 149 -3.30 10.18 21.93
N ASP A 150 -3.62 9.56 23.05
CA ASP A 150 -3.42 8.16 23.34
C ASP A 150 -4.21 7.33 22.32
N ARG A 151 -3.54 6.83 21.27
CA ARG A 151 -4.08 5.74 20.43
C ARG A 151 -4.01 4.40 21.18
N SER A 152 -4.34 4.41 22.46
CA SER A 152 -4.49 3.21 23.26
C SER A 152 -5.96 2.89 23.49
N GLU A 153 -6.27 1.63 23.19
CA GLU A 153 -7.33 0.84 23.83
C GLU A 153 -8.80 1.10 23.46
N THR A 154 -9.21 0.39 22.41
CA THR A 154 -10.25 -0.64 22.59
C THR A 154 -9.97 -1.82 21.66
N GLN A 155 -9.08 -2.70 22.13
CA GLN A 155 -8.83 -3.99 21.53
C GLN A 155 -10.04 -4.90 21.77
N THR A 156 -10.97 -4.93 20.83
CA THR A 156 -11.76 -6.15 20.64
C THR A 156 -10.85 -7.17 19.96
N LYS A 157 -10.77 -8.39 20.52
CA LYS A 157 -10.17 -9.61 19.97
C LYS A 157 -10.84 -10.02 18.63
N GLY A 158 -10.85 -9.12 17.64
CA GLY A 158 -11.42 -9.32 16.32
C GLY A 158 -10.32 -9.72 15.34
N GLN A 159 -10.55 -10.83 14.65
CA GLN A 159 -9.75 -11.44 13.59
C GLN A 159 -8.86 -10.43 12.83
N GLN A 160 -7.56 -10.71 12.76
CA GLN A 160 -6.63 -9.95 11.94
C GLN A 160 -7.05 -10.04 10.47
N THR A 161 -7.09 -8.90 9.79
CA THR A 161 -7.29 -8.87 8.34
C THR A 161 -6.12 -9.57 7.66
N PRO A 162 -6.35 -10.63 6.88
CA PRO A 162 -5.28 -11.32 6.18
C PRO A 162 -4.81 -10.44 5.01
N ILE A 163 -3.53 -10.08 5.03
CA ILE A 163 -2.85 -9.37 3.94
C ILE A 163 -1.90 -10.36 3.27
N MET A 164 -2.08 -10.56 1.98
CA MET A 164 -1.23 -11.38 1.14
C MET A 164 -0.77 -10.56 -0.05
N ILE A 165 0.54 -10.46 -0.22
CA ILE A 165 1.16 -9.71 -1.32
C ILE A 165 2.06 -10.68 -2.06
N SER A 166 1.66 -11.10 -3.25
CA SER A 166 2.52 -11.86 -4.15
C SER A 166 3.41 -10.88 -4.92
N ALA A 167 4.70 -11.18 -5.04
CA ALA A 167 5.65 -10.31 -5.70
C ALA A 167 6.48 -11.10 -6.71
N GLU A 168 6.69 -10.50 -7.88
CA GLU A 168 7.60 -10.97 -8.93
C GLU A 168 8.56 -9.85 -9.31
N VAL A 169 9.85 -10.17 -9.33
CA VAL A 169 10.92 -9.20 -9.60
C VAL A 169 11.91 -9.80 -10.59
N LYS A 170 12.15 -9.13 -11.72
CA LYS A 170 13.10 -9.66 -12.72
C LYS A 170 14.55 -9.61 -12.26
N LYS A 171 14.97 -8.53 -11.63
CA LYS A 171 16.34 -8.34 -11.13
C LYS A 171 16.32 -7.56 -9.82
N GLY A 172 17.32 -7.78 -8.98
CA GLY A 172 17.39 -6.97 -7.77
C GLY A 172 18.60 -7.26 -6.92
N ASP A 173 18.53 -6.70 -5.72
CA ASP A 173 19.56 -6.81 -4.69
C ASP A 173 18.94 -7.18 -3.35
N LEU A 174 19.51 -8.18 -2.70
CA LEU A 174 19.22 -8.56 -1.33
C LEU A 174 20.50 -8.35 -0.49
N TYR A 175 20.62 -7.19 0.15
CA TYR A 175 21.75 -6.83 1.02
C TYR A 175 23.13 -7.05 0.37
N GLY A 176 23.29 -6.64 -0.88
CA GLY A 176 24.50 -6.78 -1.69
C GLY A 176 24.52 -8.04 -2.57
N MET A 177 23.64 -9.01 -2.33
CA MET A 177 23.50 -10.19 -3.17
C MET A 177 22.59 -9.88 -4.37
N LYS A 178 23.18 -9.81 -5.56
CA LYS A 178 22.43 -9.64 -6.80
C LYS A 178 21.67 -10.92 -7.16
N PHE A 179 20.38 -10.79 -7.44
CA PHE A 179 19.53 -11.90 -7.85
C PHE A 179 18.78 -11.59 -9.15
N LYS A 180 18.21 -12.65 -9.74
CA LYS A 180 17.32 -12.59 -10.90
C LYS A 180 16.11 -13.49 -10.71
N ASN A 181 15.02 -13.17 -11.42
CA ASN A 181 13.78 -13.96 -11.47
C ASN A 181 13.31 -14.34 -10.06
N ALA A 182 13.16 -13.33 -9.20
CA ALA A 182 12.68 -13.55 -7.85
C ALA A 182 11.15 -13.60 -7.83
N SER A 183 10.60 -14.52 -7.05
CA SER A 183 9.19 -14.55 -6.70
C SER A 183 9.03 -14.81 -5.21
N GLY A 184 7.95 -14.30 -4.63
CA GLY A 184 7.67 -14.60 -3.24
C GLY A 184 6.37 -14.00 -2.73
N VAL A 185 6.06 -14.35 -1.49
CA VAL A 185 4.84 -13.87 -0.83
C VAL A 185 5.19 -13.12 0.45
N ILE A 186 4.83 -11.84 0.49
CA ILE A 186 4.98 -10.95 1.63
C ILE A 186 3.70 -10.98 2.45
N LYS A 187 3.84 -11.30 3.74
CA LYS A 187 2.75 -11.41 4.73
C LYS A 187 3.08 -10.54 5.93
N PRO A 188 2.66 -9.26 5.94
CA PRO A 188 2.81 -8.41 7.11
C PRO A 188 1.84 -8.84 8.22
N SER A 189 2.30 -8.77 9.46
CA SER A 189 1.48 -8.94 10.66
C SER A 189 1.73 -7.77 11.62
N ARG A 190 1.10 -7.75 12.79
CA ARG A 190 1.38 -6.68 13.78
C ARG A 190 2.79 -6.72 14.37
N LYS A 191 3.44 -7.89 14.36
CA LYS A 191 4.70 -8.13 15.08
C LYS A 191 5.87 -8.41 14.17
N ARG A 192 5.62 -8.83 12.94
CA ARG A 192 6.66 -9.24 12.00
C ARG A 192 6.20 -9.13 10.55
N LEU A 193 7.17 -8.94 9.68
CA LEU A 193 7.09 -9.19 8.24
C LEU A 193 7.63 -10.59 7.96
N ILE A 194 6.91 -11.38 7.16
CA ILE A 194 7.42 -12.63 6.60
C ILE A 194 7.41 -12.51 5.08
N ILE A 195 8.52 -12.86 4.44
CA ILE A 195 8.60 -13.09 3.00
C ILE A 195 8.93 -14.57 2.80
N HIS A 196 7.93 -15.36 2.39
CA HIS A 196 8.08 -16.80 2.17
C HIS A 196 6.95 -17.39 1.30
N PRO A 197 7.29 -18.27 0.32
CA PRO A 197 8.64 -18.55 -0.14
C PRO A 197 9.29 -17.28 -0.74
N LEU A 198 10.62 -17.26 -0.76
CA LEU A 198 11.39 -16.30 -1.53
C LEU A 198 12.31 -17.12 -2.43
N ASP A 199 11.89 -17.28 -3.67
CA ASP A 199 12.57 -18.04 -4.70
C ASP A 199 13.31 -17.08 -5.62
N PHE A 200 14.58 -17.33 -5.93
CA PHE A 200 15.35 -16.50 -6.85
C PHE A 200 16.60 -17.22 -7.37
N SER A 201 17.18 -16.69 -8.44
CA SER A 201 18.43 -17.20 -9.02
C SER A 201 19.61 -16.28 -8.72
N VAL A 202 20.78 -16.85 -8.40
CA VAL A 202 22.06 -16.14 -8.19
C VAL A 202 23.17 -16.86 -8.93
N GLY A 203 23.82 -16.15 -9.86
CA GLY A 203 24.79 -16.79 -10.76
C GLY A 203 24.11 -17.92 -11.55
N GLU A 204 24.62 -19.14 -11.41
CA GLU A 204 24.05 -20.36 -12.00
C GLU A 204 23.17 -21.16 -11.00
N GLY A 205 23.09 -20.70 -9.75
CA GLY A 205 22.36 -21.36 -8.68
C GLY A 205 20.93 -20.87 -8.51
N TYR A 206 20.10 -21.74 -7.93
CA TYR A 206 18.75 -21.42 -7.46
C TYR A 206 18.71 -21.40 -5.94
N CYS A 207 18.00 -20.44 -5.36
CA CYS A 207 17.84 -20.28 -3.93
C CYS A 207 16.35 -20.26 -3.57
N ASN A 208 15.98 -20.99 -2.52
CA ASN A 208 14.74 -20.81 -1.79
C ASN A 208 15.09 -20.31 -0.38
N ALA A 209 14.49 -19.20 0.01
CA ALA A 209 14.78 -18.53 1.26
C ALA A 209 13.51 -18.14 2.02
N GLN A 210 13.73 -17.70 3.25
CA GLN A 210 12.72 -17.08 4.08
C GLN A 210 13.33 -15.84 4.74
N VAL A 211 12.64 -14.71 4.63
CA VAL A 211 12.99 -13.50 5.36
C VAL A 211 11.95 -13.29 6.45
N ILE A 212 12.41 -13.17 7.70
CA ILE A 212 11.57 -12.80 8.84
C ILE A 212 12.17 -11.55 9.45
N THR A 213 11.34 -10.52 9.62
CA THR A 213 11.75 -9.30 10.29
C THR A 213 10.76 -8.98 11.38
N GLU A 214 11.21 -8.95 12.63
CA GLU A 214 10.37 -8.58 13.76
C GLU A 214 10.34 -7.05 13.90
N PHE A 215 9.15 -6.52 14.15
CA PHE A 215 8.96 -5.11 14.42
C PHE A 215 9.25 -4.87 15.89
N GLN A 216 10.19 -3.97 16.21
CA GLN A 216 10.41 -3.56 17.59
C GLN A 216 9.13 -2.88 18.11
N THR A 217 8.42 -3.59 18.98
CA THR A 217 7.42 -2.98 19.86
C THR A 217 8.20 -2.26 20.95
N GLY A 218 8.45 -0.96 20.74
CA GLY A 218 8.74 -0.05 21.84
C GLY A 218 7.57 -0.02 22.82
#